data_AF-X1GVT3-F1
#
_entry.id   AF-X1GVT3-F1
#
_cell.length_a   1.000
_cell.length_b   1.000
_cell.length_c   1.000
_cell.angle_alpha   90.00
_cell.angle_beta   90.00
_cell.angle_gamma   90.00
#
_symmetry.space_group_name_H-M   'P 1'
#
loop_
_entity.id
_entity.type
_entity.pdbx_description
1 polymer ?
#
loop_
_entity_poly.entity_id
_entity_poly.type
_entity_poly.pdbx_seq_one_letter_code
_entity_poly.pdbx_strand_id
1 'polypeptide(L)' 'VLSLTYEDAAPAAIIAGSNHFEVAIAVATTLFGVTSGAALATVVGVLTEVPFMLILVWLCKATKNTFGQQPQLSLLSRQK' A
#
# COMPACT_ATOMS: atom_id res chain seq x y z
N VAL A 1 -6.47 -21.20 -3.29
CA VAL A 1 -6.35 -19.84 -2.70
C VAL A 1 -4.90 -19.68 -2.24
N LEU A 2 -4.24 -18.57 -2.59
CA LEU A 2 -2.77 -18.42 -2.47
C LEU A 2 -2.29 -18.64 -1.02
N SER A 3 -1.32 -19.53 -0.83
CA SER A 3 -0.72 -19.87 0.49
C SER A 3 0.40 -18.89 0.85
N LEU A 4 0.10 -17.59 0.92
CA LEU A 4 1.07 -16.55 1.25
C LEU A 4 1.22 -16.39 2.77
N THR A 5 2.44 -16.13 3.22
CA THR A 5 2.73 -15.76 4.61
C THR A 5 2.30 -14.32 4.87
N TYR A 6 2.09 -13.95 6.13
CA TYR A 6 1.84 -12.54 6.49
C TYR A 6 2.98 -11.61 6.04
N GLU A 7 4.22 -12.10 6.07
CA GLU A 7 5.43 -11.34 5.73
C GLU A 7 5.47 -10.96 4.25
N ASP A 8 4.88 -11.79 3.38
CA ASP A 8 4.77 -11.51 1.94
C ASP A 8 3.46 -10.80 1.60
N ALA A 9 2.35 -11.22 2.22
CA ALA A 9 1.00 -10.74 1.90
C ALA A 9 0.77 -9.29 2.35
N ALA A 10 1.29 -8.89 3.52
CA ALA A 10 1.11 -7.53 4.04
C ALA A 10 1.78 -6.45 3.15
N PRO A 11 3.07 -6.53 2.79
CA PRO A 11 3.68 -5.56 1.89
C PRO A 11 3.09 -5.62 0.48
N ALA A 12 2.73 -6.81 -0.03
CA ALA A 12 2.07 -6.92 -1.32
C ALA A 12 0.71 -6.19 -1.35
N ALA A 13 -0.09 -6.32 -0.28
CA ALA A 13 -1.38 -5.63 -0.16
C ALA A 13 -1.23 -4.10 -0.07
N ILE A 14 -0.23 -3.63 0.70
CA ILE A 14 0.07 -2.20 0.82
C ILE A 14 0.50 -1.64 -0.54
N ILE A 15 1.44 -2.26 -1.24
CA ILE A 15 1.91 -1.79 -2.56
C ILE A 15 0.78 -1.82 -3.59
N ALA A 16 -0.05 -2.88 -3.59
CA ALA A 16 -1.18 -2.99 -4.50
C ALA A 16 -2.27 -1.92 -4.27
N GLY A 17 -2.44 -1.46 -3.02
CA GLY A 17 -3.38 -0.39 -2.66
C GLY A 17 -2.80 1.03 -2.74
N SER A 18 -1.50 1.16 -2.98
CA SER A 18 -0.79 2.45 -3.02
C SER A 18 -0.82 3.06 -4.41
N ASN A 19 -0.97 4.38 -4.50
CA ASN A 19 -0.99 5.12 -5.76
C ASN A 19 0.05 6.25 -5.72
N HIS A 20 0.75 6.50 -6.83
CA HIS A 20 1.76 7.56 -6.92
C HIS A 20 1.13 8.91 -7.27
N PHE A 21 0.56 9.56 -6.26
CA PHE A 21 -0.06 10.87 -6.45
C PHE A 21 0.93 12.02 -6.69
N GLU A 22 2.19 11.88 -6.28
CA GLU A 22 3.23 12.89 -6.50
C GLU A 22 3.41 13.19 -8.00
N VAL A 23 3.49 12.14 -8.82
CA VAL A 23 3.53 12.26 -10.29
C VAL A 23 2.20 12.79 -10.84
N ALA A 24 1.06 12.41 -10.24
CA ALA A 24 -0.26 12.88 -10.67
C ALA A 24 -0.44 14.40 -10.47
N ILE A 25 0.05 14.96 -9.35
CA ILE A 25 0.04 16.41 -9.11
C ILE A 25 0.94 17.12 -10.13
N ALA A 26 2.13 16.59 -10.39
CA ALA A 26 3.04 17.16 -11.38
C ALA A 26 2.39 17.22 -12.78
N VAL A 27 1.73 16.14 -13.21
CA VAL A 27 1.04 16.11 -14.52
C VAL A 27 -0.19 17.04 -14.53
N ALA A 28 -0.98 17.06 -13.47
CA ALA A 28 -2.18 17.90 -13.41
C ALA A 28 -1.84 19.39 -13.47
N THR A 29 -0.82 19.82 -12.73
CA THR A 29 -0.37 21.22 -12.70
C THR A 29 0.30 21.65 -14.00
N THR A 30 1.04 20.75 -14.66
CA THR A 30 1.72 21.04 -15.94
C THR A 30 0.78 21.09 -17.13
N LEU A 31 -0.22 20.21 -17.22
CA LEU A 31 -1.14 20.16 -18.35
C LEU A 31 -2.36 21.09 -18.21
N PHE A 32 -2.90 21.23 -16.99
CA PHE A 32 -4.15 21.94 -16.76
C PHE A 32 -3.97 23.25 -15.98
N GLY A 33 -2.76 23.53 -15.50
CA GLY A 33 -2.48 24.70 -14.66
C GLY A 33 -3.02 24.56 -13.23
N VAL A 34 -2.57 25.45 -12.35
CA VAL A 34 -2.84 25.38 -10.90
C VAL A 34 -4.28 25.76 -10.51
N THR A 35 -4.99 26.52 -11.35
CA THR A 35 -6.35 26.97 -11.08
C THR A 35 -7.43 26.02 -11.61
N SER A 36 -7.02 24.91 -12.25
CA SER A 36 -7.94 23.92 -12.78
C SER A 36 -8.50 23.03 -11.66
N GLY A 37 -9.75 22.59 -11.83
CA GLY A 37 -10.36 21.57 -10.97
C GLY A 37 -9.58 20.24 -10.97
N ALA A 38 -8.79 19.97 -12.03
CA ALA A 38 -7.91 18.80 -12.08
C ALA A 38 -6.77 18.89 -11.05
N ALA A 39 -6.21 20.07 -10.82
CA ALA A 39 -5.17 20.27 -9.80
C ALA A 39 -5.74 20.15 -8.38
N LEU A 40 -6.97 20.65 -8.15
CA LEU A 40 -7.65 20.49 -6.86
C LEU A 40 -7.96 19.01 -6.57
N ALA A 41 -8.43 18.26 -7.57
CA ALA A 41 -8.77 16.85 -7.42
C ALA A 41 -7.55 15.99 -7.05
N THR A 42 -6.37 16.25 -7.62
CA THR A 42 -5.15 15.49 -7.31
C THR A 42 -4.60 15.83 -5.92
N VAL A 43 -4.68 17.09 -5.48
CA VAL A 43 -4.30 17.49 -4.12
C VAL A 43 -5.23 16.87 -3.08
N VAL A 44 -6.56 16.92 -3.30
CA VAL A 44 -7.52 16.22 -2.42
C VAL A 44 -7.25 14.72 -2.41
N GLY A 45 -6.89 14.14 -3.56
CA GLY A 45 -6.44 12.75 -3.68
C GLY A 45 -5.29 12.40 -2.74
N VAL A 46 -4.21 13.20 -2.72
CA VAL A 46 -3.09 13.02 -1.76
C VAL A 46 -3.55 13.12 -0.32
N LEU A 47 -4.37 14.12 0.01
CA LEU A 47 -4.87 14.30 1.38
C LEU A 47 -5.68 13.10 1.85
N THR A 48 -6.40 12.43 0.95
CA THR A 48 -7.11 11.18 1.25
C THR A 48 -6.25 9.93 1.20
N GLU A 49 -5.15 9.93 0.45
CA GLU A 49 -4.29 8.74 0.29
C GLU A 49 -3.54 8.40 1.58
N VAL A 50 -2.95 9.40 2.26
CA VAL A 50 -2.25 9.21 3.52
C VAL A 50 -3.10 8.51 4.61
N PRO A 51 -4.34 8.94 4.91
CA PRO A 51 -5.17 8.24 5.88
C PRO A 51 -5.59 6.85 5.40
N PHE A 52 -5.84 6.65 4.10
CA PHE A 52 -6.14 5.33 3.56
C PHE A 52 -4.97 4.35 3.72
N MET A 53 -3.73 4.81 3.52
CA MET A 53 -2.53 4.02 3.76
C MET A 53 -2.42 3.58 5.23
N LEU A 54 -2.70 4.47 6.18
CA LEU A 54 -2.70 4.12 7.60
C LEU A 54 -3.82 3.12 7.94
N ILE A 55 -5.00 3.25 7.33
CA ILE A 55 -6.11 2.30 7.47
C ILE A 55 -5.71 0.92 6.93
N LEU A 56 -5.05 0.85 5.77
CA LEU A 56 -4.55 -0.41 5.19
C LEU A 56 -3.51 -1.06 6.11
N VAL A 57 -2.58 -0.30 6.66
CA VAL A 57 -1.62 -0.81 7.66
C VAL A 57 -2.34 -1.36 8.89
N TRP A 58 -3.36 -0.64 9.38
CA TRP A 58 -4.16 -1.11 10.50
C TRP A 58 -4.91 -2.41 10.16
N LEU A 59 -5.48 -2.51 8.96
CA LEU A 59 -6.15 -3.71 8.47
C LEU A 59 -5.19 -4.90 8.35
N CYS A 60 -3.98 -4.70 7.81
CA CYS A 60 -2.93 -5.72 7.78
C CYS A 60 -2.59 -6.18 9.21
N LYS A 61 -2.37 -5.26 10.15
CA LYS A 61 -2.12 -5.62 11.55
C LYS A 61 -3.28 -6.40 12.18
N ALA A 62 -4.53 -6.04 11.88
CA ALA A 62 -5.72 -6.72 12.38
C ALA A 62 -5.86 -8.15 11.81
N THR A 63 -5.52 -8.34 10.54
CA THR A 63 -5.57 -9.65 9.86
C THR A 63 -4.35 -10.54 10.10
N LYS A 64 -3.34 -10.06 10.85
CA LYS A 64 -2.14 -10.84 11.21
C LYS A 64 -2.45 -12.22 11.77
N ASN A 65 -3.49 -12.34 12.60
CA ASN A 65 -3.85 -13.59 13.27
C ASN A 65 -4.59 -14.59 12.37
N THR A 66 -5.01 -14.16 11.17
CA THR A 66 -5.70 -14.99 10.18
C THR A 66 -4.71 -15.71 9.25
N PHE A 67 -3.48 -15.20 9.13
CA PHE A 67 -2.43 -15.85 8.36
C PHE A 67 -1.75 -16.92 9.21
N GLY A 68 -1.71 -18.16 8.69
CA GLY A 68 -0.94 -19.23 9.30
C GLY A 68 0.53 -18.83 9.35
N GLN A 69 1.11 -18.79 10.56
CA GLN A 69 2.55 -18.59 10.74
C GLN A 69 3.28 -19.80 10.16
N GLN A 70 3.73 -19.71 8.91
CA GLN A 70 4.48 -20.79 8.31
C GLN A 70 5.89 -20.82 8.93
N PRO A 71 6.36 -21.97 9.43
CA PRO A 71 7.68 -22.09 10.03
C PRO A 71 8.77 -22.11 8.94
N GLN A 72 8.94 -21.02 8.19
CA GLN A 72 9.98 -20.95 7.15
C GLN A 72 11.39 -20.79 7.75
N LEU A 73 11.48 -20.44 9.04
CA LEU A 73 12.74 -20.39 9.81
C LEU A 73 13.24 -21.79 10.23
N SER A 74 12.39 -22.83 10.21
CA SER A 74 12.80 -24.19 10.63
C SER A 74 13.47 -25.01 9.51
N LEU A 75 13.26 -24.64 8.25
CA LEU A 75 13.90 -25.30 7.10
C LEU A 75 15.29 -24.70 6.77
N LEU A 76 15.52 -23.42 7.07
CA LEU A 76 16.83 -22.78 6.92
C LEU A 76 17.81 -23.16 8.05
N SER A 77 17.33 -23.52 9.24
CA SER A 77 18.16 -24.11 10.31
C SER A 77 18.41 -25.61 10.18
N ARG A 78 17.70 -26.31 9.28
CA ARG A 78 17.96 -27.74 8.95
C ARG A 78 18.94 -27.95 7.80
N GLN A 79 19.40 -26.86 7.18
CA GLN A 79 20.36 -26.85 6.08
C GLN A 79 21.72 -26.26 6.49
N LYS A 80 21.98 -26.13 7.80
CA LYS A 80 23.27 -25.76 8.36
C LYS A 80 23.84 -26.89 9.21
#